data_AF-A0A9W3SQF8-F1
#
_entry.id   AF-A0A9W3SQF8-F1
#
_cell.length_a   1.000
_cell.length_b   1.000
_cell.length_c   1.000
_cell.angle_alpha   90.00
_cell.angle_beta   90.00
_cell.angle_gamma   90.00
#
_symmetry.space_group_name_H-M   'P 1'
#
loop_
_entity.id
_entity.type
_entity.pdbx_description
1 polymer ?
#
loop_
_entity_poly.entity_id
_entity_poly.type
_entity_poly.pdbx_seq_one_letter_code
_entity_poly.pdbx_strand_id
1 'polypeptide(L)' 'MKLVGKYIYIRIYKTADANELANLHIRNREFFQRVCPLLPKVFYTK' A
#
# COMPACT_ATOMS: atom_id res chain seq x y z
N MET A 1 8.00 -17.49 -10.90
CA MET A 1 6.74 -16.90 -10.40
C MET A 1 6.10 -16.15 -11.56
N LYS A 2 4.98 -16.63 -12.11
CA LYS A 2 4.34 -16.03 -13.29
C LYS A 2 3.35 -14.97 -12.81
N LEU A 3 3.72 -13.70 -12.87
CA LEU A 3 2.82 -12.60 -12.51
C LEU A 3 1.77 -12.48 -13.62
N VAL A 4 0.54 -12.93 -13.35
CA VAL A 4 -0.57 -12.89 -14.32
C VAL A 4 -1.46 -11.69 -13.99
N GLY A 5 -1.18 -10.57 -14.64
CA GLY A 5 -2.02 -9.38 -14.62
C GLY A 5 -1.91 -8.71 -15.99
N LYS A 6 -3.05 -8.41 -16.62
CA LYS A 6 -3.06 -7.96 -18.03
C LYS A 6 -2.39 -6.59 -18.22
N TYR A 7 -2.12 -5.84 -17.13
CA TYR A 7 -1.56 -4.49 -17.12
C TYR A 7 -0.80 -4.18 -15.81
N ILE A 8 0.33 -4.85 -15.58
CA ILE A 8 1.20 -4.56 -14.42
C ILE A 8 2.25 -3.53 -14.85
N TYR A 9 2.24 -2.36 -14.22
CA TYR A 9 3.23 -1.31 -14.44
C TYR A 9 4.07 -1.10 -13.18
N ILE A 10 5.39 -1.20 -13.33
CA ILE A 10 6.35 -0.93 -12.26
C ILE A 10 7.03 0.40 -12.59
N ARG A 11 6.99 1.35 -11.66
CA ARG A 11 7.70 2.62 -11.75
C ARG A 11 8.13 3.12 -10.39
N ILE A 12 9.07 4.07 -10.38
CA ILE A 12 9.48 4.78 -9.17
C ILE A 12 8.31 5.65 -8.68
N TYR A 13 8.14 5.70 -7.36
CA TYR A 13 7.13 6.54 -6.72
C TYR A 13 7.38 8.03 -6.97
N LYS A 14 6.28 8.78 -7.08
CA LYS A 14 6.24 10.24 -7.15
C LYS A 14 5.38 10.75 -6.00
N THR A 15 5.57 12.01 -5.60
CA THR A 15 4.78 12.64 -4.53
C THR A 15 3.26 12.57 -4.79
N ALA A 16 2.85 12.63 -6.06
CA ALA A 16 1.45 12.50 -6.47
C ALA A 16 0.81 11.14 -6.09
N ASP A 17 1.62 10.11 -5.83
CA ASP A 17 1.15 8.77 -5.49
C ASP A 17 0.82 8.62 -4.01
N ALA A 18 1.22 9.58 -3.17
CA ALA A 18 1.15 9.46 -1.71
C ALA A 18 -0.28 9.15 -1.23
N ASN A 19 -1.28 9.82 -1.79
CA ASN A 19 -2.69 9.61 -1.42
C ASN A 19 -3.18 8.21 -1.81
N GLU A 20 -2.90 7.75 -3.03
CA GLU A 20 -3.33 6.43 -3.49
C GLU A 20 -2.64 5.29 -2.74
N LEU A 21 -1.34 5.44 -2.43
CA LEU A 21 -0.59 4.49 -1.62
C LEU A 21 -1.13 4.44 -0.19
N ALA A 22 -1.44 5.59 0.42
CA ALA A 22 -2.06 5.65 1.74
C ALA A 22 -3.45 4.97 1.73
N ASN A 23 -4.28 5.24 0.73
CA ASN A 23 -5.60 4.60 0.58
C ASN A 23 -5.48 3.09 0.37
N LEU A 24 -4.50 2.62 -0.41
CA LEU A 24 -4.21 1.20 -0.57
C LEU A 24 -3.85 0.56 0.76
N HIS A 25 -2.99 1.22 1.53
CA HIS A 25 -2.52 0.73 2.83
C HIS A 25 -3.64 0.70 3.88
N ILE A 26 -4.53 1.69 3.90
CA ILE A 26 -5.71 1.74 4.78
C ILE A 26 -6.71 0.64 4.42
N ARG A 27 -7.07 0.51 3.13
CA ARG A 27 -8.04 -0.52 2.67
C ARG A 27 -7.57 -1.94 2.96
N ASN A 28 -6.26 -2.18 2.94
CA ASN A 28 -5.67 -3.51 3.14
C ASN A 28 -4.94 -3.61 4.49
N ARG A 29 -5.38 -2.85 5.50
CA ARG A 29 -4.69 -2.73 6.80
C ARG A 29 -4.37 -4.07 7.43
N GLU A 30 -5.29 -5.03 7.45
CA GLU A 30 -5.07 -6.35 8.05
C GLU A 30 -3.98 -7.15 7.33
N PHE A 31 -3.86 -6.99 6.01
CA PHE A 31 -2.77 -7.60 5.26
C PHE A 31 -1.44 -6.93 5.63
N PHE A 32 -1.37 -5.61 5.57
CA PHE A 32 -0.15 -4.88 5.86
C PHE A 32 0.32 -5.04 7.32
N GLN A 33 -0.57 -5.11 8.30
CA GLN A 33 -0.20 -5.37 9.69
C GLN A 33 0.43 -6.75 9.92
N ARG A 34 0.18 -7.73 9.02
CA ARG A 34 0.81 -9.06 9.09
C ARG A 34 2.23 -9.09 8.54
N VAL A 35 2.54 -8.21 7.58
CA VAL A 35 3.79 -8.27 6.79
C VAL A 35 4.70 -7.05 6.99
N CYS A 36 4.19 -5.96 7.56
CA CYS A 36 4.93 -4.76 7.91
C CYS A 36 5.07 -4.63 9.43
N PRO A 37 6.03 -3.83 9.91
CA PRO A 37 6.11 -3.46 11.31
C PRO A 37 4.76 -2.96 11.84
N LEU A 38 4.44 -3.31 13.08
CA LEU A 38 3.20 -2.88 13.72
C LEU A 38 3.15 -1.36 13.79
N LEU A 39 2.34 -0.77 12.92
CA LEU A 39 2.10 0.67 12.90
C LEU A 39 0.96 1.01 13.88
N PRO A 40 1.11 2.04 14.73
CA PRO A 40 0.09 2.42 15.68
C PRO A 40 -1.18 2.90 14.96
N LYS A 41 -2.34 2.76 15.62
CA LYS A 41 -3.65 3.08 15.00
C LYS A 41 -3.72 4.53 14.50
N VAL A 42 -3.02 5.45 15.18
CA VAL A 42 -2.88 6.87 14.81
C VAL A 42 -2.25 7.09 13.43
N PHE A 43 -1.44 6.15 12.93
CA PHE A 43 -0.89 6.24 11.57
C PHE A 43 -1.97 6.17 10.48
N TYR A 44 -3.12 5.55 10.79
CA TYR A 44 -4.22 5.29 9.85
C TYR A 44 -5.39 6.27 10.00
N THR A 45 -5.34 7.16 10.99
CA THR A 45 -6.42 8.11 11.29
C THR A 45 -5.85 9.51 11.13
N LYS A 46 -6.44 10.29 10.21
CA LYS A 46 -6.23 11.74 10.18
C LYS A 46 -6.80 12.40 11.43
#